data_AF-A0A9W8FG67-F1
#
_entry.id   AF-A0A9W8FG67-F1
#
_cell.length_a   1.000
_cell.length_b   1.000
_cell.length_c   1.000
_cell.angle_alpha   90.00
_cell.angle_beta   90.00
_cell.angle_gamma   90.00
#
_symmetry.space_group_name_H-M   'P 1'
#
loop_
_entity.id
_entity.type
_entity.pdbx_description
1 polymer ?
#
loop_
_entity_poly.entity_id
_entity_poly.type
_entity_poly.pdbx_seq_one_letter_code
_entity_poly.pdbx_strand_id
1 'polypeptide(L)'
;MAGNSPPWSFLKANEMEAINEGVWMYGDRSWRKVAEHVKKTTGATRSISILTRAWFLGLCPKTRKAPLWDKEKTEKLKNLIKIHGKDPVFLSLKFFPEYPPKFLSYIISSLGSKQENRDPRTRHIGNYGTPNISRRE
;
A
#
# COMPACT_ATOMS: atom_id res chain seq x y z
N MET A 1 -9.17 -16.38 16.22
CA MET A 1 -8.83 -14.97 15.91
C MET A 1 -7.91 -14.97 14.69
N ALA A 2 -8.44 -14.87 13.47
CA ALA A 2 -7.61 -14.83 12.27
C ALA A 2 -7.24 -13.37 11.99
N GLY A 3 -5.95 -13.03 12.15
CA GLY A 3 -5.45 -11.68 11.97
C GLY A 3 -5.62 -11.23 10.52
N ASN A 4 -6.36 -10.13 10.34
CA ASN A 4 -6.46 -9.36 9.09
C ASN A 4 -5.07 -8.83 8.70
N SER A 5 -4.29 -9.65 8.01
CA SER A 5 -2.90 -9.34 7.74
C SER A 5 -2.80 -8.72 6.34
N PRO A 6 -2.25 -7.49 6.20
CA PRO A 6 -2.17 -6.79 4.92
C PRO A 6 -1.40 -7.60 3.86
N PRO A 7 -1.44 -7.27 2.56
CA PRO A 7 -0.74 -8.06 1.54
C PRO A 7 0.79 -8.10 1.66
N TRP A 8 1.42 -7.32 2.53
CA TRP A 8 2.85 -7.45 2.91
C TRP A 8 3.07 -8.23 4.21
N SER A 9 2.03 -8.89 4.73
CA SER A 9 2.09 -9.73 5.94
C SER A 9 2.97 -10.97 5.83
N PHE A 10 3.39 -11.33 4.62
CA PHE A 10 4.41 -12.36 4.42
C PHE A 10 5.83 -11.88 4.79
N LEU A 11 6.02 -10.58 5.03
CA LEU A 11 7.25 -10.04 5.58
C LEU A 11 7.27 -10.23 7.10
N LYS A 12 8.39 -10.74 7.58
CA LYS A 12 8.66 -10.85 9.02
C LYS A 12 8.84 -9.46 9.64
N ALA A 13 8.66 -9.36 10.96
CA ALA A 13 8.80 -8.10 11.68
C ALA A 13 10.17 -7.44 11.47
N ASN A 14 11.25 -8.22 11.53
CA ASN A 14 12.61 -7.75 11.26
C ASN A 14 12.82 -7.28 9.80
N GLU A 15 12.11 -7.85 8.83
CA GLU A 15 12.13 -7.37 7.45
C GLU A 15 11.43 -6.02 7.32
N MET A 16 10.32 -5.81 8.02
CA MET A 16 9.61 -4.52 8.04
C MET A 16 10.45 -3.41 8.70
N GLU A 17 11.13 -3.74 9.80
CA GLU A 17 12.06 -2.84 10.47
C GLU A 17 13.24 -2.46 9.56
N ALA A 18 13.89 -3.44 8.94
CA ALA A 18 14.98 -3.19 7.99
C ALA A 18 14.53 -2.39 6.75
N ILE A 19 13.26 -2.50 6.32
CA ILE A 19 12.71 -1.63 5.26
C ILE A 19 12.61 -0.19 5.76
N ASN A 20 12.08 0.03 6.97
CA ASN A 20 11.97 1.38 7.55
C ASN A 20 13.36 2.02 7.68
N GLU A 21 14.33 1.30 8.24
CA GLU A 21 15.72 1.76 8.38
C GLU A 21 16.35 2.05 7.03
N GLY A 22 16.24 1.12 6.07
CA GLY A 22 16.79 1.29 4.73
C GLY A 22 16.20 2.51 4.01
N VAL A 23 14.88 2.74 4.12
CA VAL A 23 14.25 3.94 3.54
C VAL A 23 14.68 5.21 4.28
N TRP A 24 14.85 5.16 5.59
CA TRP A 24 15.37 6.29 6.37
C TRP A 24 16.81 6.66 5.96
N MET A 25 17.68 5.66 5.72
CA MET A 25 19.08 5.87 5.32
C MET A 25 19.24 6.32 3.86
N TYR A 26 18.49 5.71 2.93
CA TYR A 26 18.76 5.85 1.49
C TYR A 26 17.65 6.55 0.69
N GLY A 27 16.50 6.80 1.33
CA GLY A 27 15.30 7.35 0.71
C GLY A 27 14.48 6.33 -0.08
N ASP A 28 13.22 6.67 -0.33
CA ASP A 28 12.23 5.86 -1.06
C ASP A 28 12.36 5.92 -2.59
N ARG A 29 13.48 6.45 -3.08
CA ARG A 29 13.89 6.44 -4.50
C ARG A 29 15.02 5.46 -4.79
N SER A 30 15.75 5.00 -3.76
CA SER A 30 16.97 4.20 -3.88
C SER A 30 16.73 2.72 -3.55
N TRP A 31 15.70 2.10 -4.12
CA TRP A 31 15.26 0.77 -3.71
C TRP A 31 16.28 -0.37 -3.87
N ARG A 32 17.28 -0.22 -4.75
CA ARG A 32 18.40 -1.16 -4.81
C ARG A 32 19.20 -1.17 -3.51
N LYS A 33 19.55 0.01 -2.98
CA LYS A 33 20.25 0.16 -1.70
C LYS A 33 19.40 -0.32 -0.53
N VAL A 34 18.09 -0.03 -0.54
CA VAL A 34 17.16 -0.55 0.47
C VAL A 34 17.13 -2.08 0.45
N ALA A 35 17.04 -2.69 -0.73
CA ALA A 35 17.04 -4.15 -0.86
C ALA A 35 18.35 -4.80 -0.39
N GLU A 36 19.50 -4.20 -0.70
CA GLU A 36 20.81 -4.63 -0.20
C GLU A 36 20.89 -4.53 1.32
N HIS A 37 20.37 -3.45 1.91
CA HIS A 37 20.31 -3.27 3.36
C HIS A 37 19.42 -4.33 4.02
N VAL A 38 18.20 -4.56 3.51
CA VAL A 38 17.31 -5.62 4.03
C VAL A 38 18.00 -6.99 3.98
N LYS A 39 18.68 -7.30 2.88
CA LYS A 39 19.45 -8.55 2.74
C LYS A 39 20.58 -8.64 3.77
N LYS A 40 21.34 -7.57 3.98
CA LYS A 40 22.44 -7.53 4.95
C LYS A 40 21.95 -7.67 6.40
N THR A 41 20.86 -7.00 6.74
CA THR A 41 20.32 -6.96 8.11
C THR A 41 19.56 -8.23 8.48
N THR A 42 18.83 -8.84 7.53
CA THR A 42 17.92 -9.96 7.83
C THR A 42 18.32 -11.29 7.20
N GLY A 43 19.30 -11.31 6.29
CA GLY A 43 19.65 -12.47 5.46
C GLY A 43 18.63 -12.77 4.34
N ALA A 44 17.46 -12.13 4.33
CA ALA A 44 16.41 -12.41 3.37
C ALA A 44 16.62 -11.66 2.04
N THR A 45 16.48 -12.38 0.93
CA THR A 45 16.46 -11.76 -0.41
C THR A 45 15.01 -11.56 -0.87
N ARG A 46 14.60 -10.31 -1.03
CA ARG A 46 13.27 -9.94 -1.52
C ARG A 46 13.38 -9.12 -2.81
N SER A 47 12.39 -9.26 -3.69
CA SER A 47 12.35 -8.43 -4.89
C SER A 47 12.05 -6.97 -4.53
N ILE A 48 12.62 -6.04 -5.29
CA ILE A 48 12.34 -4.60 -5.13
C ILE A 48 10.84 -4.32 -5.21
N SER A 49 10.11 -5.00 -6.10
CA SER A 49 8.66 -4.88 -6.23
C SER A 49 7.91 -5.25 -4.95
N ILE A 50 8.39 -6.24 -4.19
CA ILE A 50 7.82 -6.61 -2.90
C ILE A 50 8.09 -5.52 -1.85
N LEU A 51 9.33 -5.06 -1.74
CA LEU A 51 9.74 -4.08 -0.74
C LEU A 51 9.05 -2.72 -0.97
N THR A 52 9.04 -2.25 -2.22
CA THR A 52 8.34 -1.03 -2.64
C THR A 52 6.85 -1.12 -2.31
N ARG A 53 6.21 -2.25 -2.63
CA ARG A 53 4.79 -2.46 -2.35
C ARG A 53 4.50 -2.47 -0.86
N ALA A 54 5.31 -3.15 -0.05
CA ALA A 54 5.15 -3.16 1.40
C ALA A 54 5.27 -1.76 1.99
N TRP A 55 6.24 -0.98 1.50
CA TRP A 55 6.40 0.41 1.92
C TRP A 55 5.18 1.27 1.57
N PHE A 56 4.84 1.38 0.29
CA PHE A 56 3.83 2.34 -0.16
C PHE A 56 2.40 1.96 0.20
N LEU A 57 2.15 0.69 0.49
CA LEU A 57 0.84 0.27 0.96
C LEU A 57 0.75 0.24 2.50
N GLY A 58 1.86 0.05 3.22
CA GLY A 58 1.79 -0.30 4.64
C GLY A 58 2.69 0.42 5.60
N LEU A 59 3.96 0.61 5.24
CA LEU A 59 4.96 1.13 6.17
C LEU A 59 5.10 2.65 6.06
N CYS A 60 4.86 3.21 4.87
CA CYS A 60 4.94 4.64 4.61
C CYS A 60 4.00 5.42 5.55
N PRO A 61 4.52 6.38 6.34
CA PRO A 61 3.71 7.16 7.28
C PRO A 61 2.52 7.87 6.61
N LYS A 62 2.72 8.32 5.38
CA LYS A 62 1.69 8.99 4.58
C LYS A 62 0.51 8.05 4.32
N THR A 63 0.78 6.86 3.80
CA THR A 63 -0.26 5.84 3.57
C THR A 63 -0.88 5.36 4.87
N ARG A 64 -0.13 5.20 5.96
CA ARG A 64 -0.67 4.76 7.26
C ARG A 64 -1.71 5.73 7.83
N LYS A 65 -1.53 7.03 7.60
CA LYS A 65 -2.45 8.09 8.06
C LYS A 65 -3.60 8.35 7.09
N ALA A 66 -3.50 7.90 5.84
CA ALA A 66 -4.52 8.12 4.84
C ALA A 66 -5.79 7.26 5.13
N PRO A 67 -7.01 7.81 4.95
CA PRO A 67 -8.26 7.06 5.01
C PRO A 67 -8.22 5.82 4.12
N LEU A 68 -9.02 4.79 4.42
CA LEU A 68 -9.17 3.65 3.53
C LEU A 68 -9.71 4.08 2.15
N TRP A 69 -9.18 3.45 1.11
CA TRP A 69 -9.61 3.55 -0.26
C TRP A 69 -10.95 2.83 -0.41
N ASP A 70 -11.87 3.47 -1.10
CA ASP A 70 -13.24 3.01 -1.22
C ASP A 70 -13.75 3.19 -2.65
N LYS A 71 -15.02 2.81 -2.86
CA LYS A 71 -15.69 2.90 -4.14
C LYS A 71 -15.82 4.35 -4.63
N GLU A 72 -16.11 5.31 -3.74
CA GLU A 72 -16.26 6.72 -4.12
C GLU A 72 -14.96 7.31 -4.67
N LYS A 73 -13.83 7.03 -3.99
CA LYS A 73 -12.50 7.41 -4.48
C LYS A 73 -12.17 6.73 -5.80
N THR A 74 -12.61 5.49 -6.01
CA THR A 74 -12.42 4.76 -7.26
C THR A 74 -13.18 5.43 -8.41
N GLU A 75 -14.44 5.79 -8.23
CA GLU A 75 -15.23 6.48 -9.25
C GLU A 75 -14.69 7.89 -9.54
N LYS A 76 -14.30 8.63 -8.49
CA LYS A 76 -13.59 9.92 -8.64
C LYS A 76 -12.31 9.75 -9.46
N LEU A 77 -11.50 8.74 -9.16
CA LEU A 77 -10.27 8.44 -9.88
C LEU A 77 -10.53 8.11 -11.36
N LYS A 78 -11.55 7.28 -11.67
CA LYS A 78 -11.93 6.95 -13.04
C LYS A 78 -12.30 8.20 -13.84
N ASN A 79 -13.07 9.11 -13.24
CA ASN A 79 -13.44 10.38 -13.90
C ASN A 79 -12.22 11.28 -14.13
N LEU A 80 -11.33 11.42 -13.14
CA LEU A 80 -10.10 12.20 -13.26
C LEU A 80 -9.16 11.64 -14.33
N ILE A 81 -9.06 10.32 -14.46
CA ILE A 81 -8.23 9.68 -15.48
C ILE A 81 -8.76 9.97 -16.90
N LYS A 82 -10.08 10.06 -17.08
CA LYS A 82 -10.66 10.43 -18.39
C LYS A 82 -10.30 11.85 -18.80
N ILE A 83 -10.16 12.76 -17.83
CA ILE A 83 -9.91 14.20 -18.07
C ILE A 83 -8.40 14.49 -18.17
N HIS A 84 -7.62 13.93 -17.26
CA HIS A 84 -6.20 14.28 -17.06
C HIS A 84 -5.22 13.17 -17.43
N GLY A 85 -5.70 11.99 -17.80
CA GLY A 85 -4.86 10.83 -18.08
C GLY A 85 -4.41 10.05 -16.83
N LYS A 86 -3.55 9.05 -17.03
CA LYS A 86 -3.09 8.09 -16.00
C LYS A 86 -1.77 8.49 -15.35
N ASP A 87 -1.58 9.77 -15.00
CA ASP A 87 -0.39 10.22 -14.27
C ASP A 87 -0.61 10.13 -12.75
N PRO A 88 -0.04 9.11 -12.07
CA PRO A 88 -0.22 8.95 -10.63
C PRO A 88 0.44 10.08 -9.81
N VAL A 89 1.47 10.75 -10.32
CA VAL A 89 2.14 11.86 -9.61
C VAL A 89 1.21 13.06 -9.60
N PHE A 90 0.71 13.47 -10.77
CA PHE A 90 -0.25 14.57 -10.87
C PHE A 90 -1.51 14.30 -10.05
N LEU A 91 -2.11 13.11 -10.20
CA LEU A 91 -3.34 12.74 -9.50
C LEU A 91 -3.15 12.72 -7.97
N SER A 92 -2.01 12.22 -7.49
CA SER A 92 -1.63 12.23 -6.08
C SER A 92 -1.49 13.67 -5.57
N LEU A 93 -0.77 14.52 -6.28
CA LEU A 93 -0.51 15.88 -5.80
C LEU A 93 -1.74 16.79 -5.83
N LYS A 94 -2.66 16.60 -6.80
CA LYS A 94 -3.80 17.51 -7.00
C LYS A 94 -5.10 17.06 -6.37
N PHE A 95 -5.40 15.76 -6.38
CA PHE A 95 -6.74 15.26 -6.04
C PHE A 95 -6.76 14.27 -4.88
N PHE A 96 -5.62 13.66 -4.59
CA PHE A 96 -5.43 12.59 -3.61
C PHE A 96 -4.14 12.83 -2.79
N PRO A 97 -3.95 14.02 -2.19
CA PRO A 97 -2.71 14.42 -1.53
C PRO A 97 -2.35 13.52 -0.35
N GLU A 98 -3.28 12.75 0.19
CA GLU A 98 -3.10 11.78 1.26
C GLU A 98 -2.45 10.47 0.79
N TYR A 99 -2.53 10.13 -0.50
CA TYR A 99 -1.96 8.89 -1.04
C TYR A 99 -0.67 9.18 -1.83
N PRO A 100 0.42 8.41 -1.64
CA PRO A 100 1.62 8.59 -2.45
C PRO A 100 1.41 8.14 -3.91
N PRO A 101 2.17 8.67 -4.89
CA PRO A 101 2.01 8.31 -6.30
C PRO A 101 2.09 6.79 -6.56
N LYS A 102 2.95 6.08 -5.84
CA LYS A 102 3.05 4.62 -5.97
C LYS A 102 1.81 3.88 -5.46
N PHE A 103 1.09 4.43 -4.49
CA PHE A 103 -0.20 3.90 -4.07
C PHE A 103 -1.23 4.07 -5.20
N LEU A 104 -1.35 5.27 -5.78
CA LEU A 104 -2.26 5.48 -6.91
C LEU A 104 -1.88 4.67 -8.14
N SER A 105 -0.59 4.50 -8.44
CA SER A 105 -0.12 3.64 -9.53
C SER A 105 -0.59 2.19 -9.34
N TYR A 106 -0.64 1.70 -8.10
CA TYR A 106 -1.21 0.40 -7.77
C TYR A 106 -2.72 0.37 -8.04
N ILE A 107 -3.47 1.38 -7.58
CA ILE A 107 -4.93 1.46 -7.82
C ILE A 107 -5.24 1.55 -9.32
N ILE A 108 -4.52 2.39 -10.07
CA ILE A 108 -4.72 2.56 -11.51
C ILE A 108 -4.52 1.23 -12.24
N SER A 109 -3.52 0.45 -11.82
CA SER A 109 -3.26 -0.88 -12.37
C SER A 109 -4.34 -1.92 -12.01
N SER A 110 -5.14 -1.68 -10.98
CA SER A 110 -6.24 -2.57 -10.57
C SER A 110 -7.60 -2.19 -11.14
N LEU A 111 -7.73 -1.05 -11.83
CA LEU A 111 -8.99 -0.63 -12.46
C LEU A 111 -9.46 -1.65 -13.50
N GLY A 112 -10.76 -1.94 -13.51
CA GLY A 112 -11.35 -3.00 -14.35
C GLY A 112 -11.15 -4.43 -13.82
N SER A 113 -10.44 -4.61 -12.70
CA SER A 113 -10.38 -5.89 -12.00
C SER A 113 -11.51 -6.02 -10.98
N LYS A 114 -11.74 -7.26 -10.49
CA LYS A 114 -12.66 -7.53 -9.37
C LYS A 114 -12.26 -6.83 -8.04
N GLN A 115 -11.08 -6.22 -7.99
CA GLN A 115 -10.51 -5.57 -6.80
C GLN A 115 -10.44 -4.04 -6.93
N GLU A 116 -10.98 -3.44 -7.99
CA GLU A 116 -10.81 -1.99 -8.24
C GLU A 116 -11.33 -1.09 -7.09
N ASN A 117 -12.40 -1.51 -6.42
CA ASN A 117 -13.03 -0.75 -5.32
C ASN A 117 -12.45 -1.08 -3.95
N ARG A 118 -11.41 -1.92 -3.87
CA ARG A 118 -10.89 -2.42 -2.61
C ARG A 118 -9.65 -1.66 -2.20
N ASP A 119 -9.54 -1.35 -0.91
CA ASP A 119 -8.29 -0.84 -0.39
C ASP A 119 -7.21 -1.92 -0.44
N PRO A 120 -6.07 -1.64 -1.09
CA PRO A 120 -4.98 -2.60 -1.24
C PRO A 120 -4.27 -2.94 0.07
N ARG A 121 -4.61 -2.29 1.18
CA ARG A 121 -4.14 -2.58 2.54
C ARG A 121 -4.98 -3.64 3.24
N THR A 122 -6.12 -3.99 2.67
CA THR A 122 -7.05 -5.02 3.16
C THR A 122 -7.02 -6.23 2.21
N ARG A 123 -7.06 -7.48 2.71
CA ARG A 123 -7.21 -8.67 1.83
C ARG A 123 -8.24 -9.68 2.38
N HIS A 124 -8.98 -10.29 1.43
CA HIS A 124 -9.94 -11.40 1.53
C HIS A 124 -10.91 -11.42 2.74
N ILE A 125 -12.04 -10.71 2.61
CA ILE A 125 -13.31 -11.30 3.06
C ILE A 125 -13.82 -12.14 1.87
N GLY A 126 -13.42 -13.40 1.81
CA GLY A 126 -14.37 -14.40 1.32
C GLY A 126 -15.34 -14.60 2.47
N ASN A 127 -16.63 -14.30 2.26
CA ASN A 127 -17.77 -14.50 3.17
C ASN A 127 -17.48 -15.19 4.52
N TYR A 128 -16.88 -14.49 5.46
CA TYR A 128 -16.96 -14.84 6.88
C TYR A 128 -17.10 -13.56 7.67
N GLY A 129 -18.14 -13.57 8.51
CA GLY A 129 -18.85 -12.41 9.02
C GLY A 129 -17.98 -11.28 9.56
N THR A 130 -18.47 -10.06 9.33
CA THR A 130 -18.22 -8.90 10.16
C THR A 130 -18.28 -9.28 11.65
N PRO A 131 -17.23 -9.07 12.46
CA PRO A 131 -17.39 -9.02 13.89
C PRO A 131 -18.20 -7.77 14.19
N ASN A 132 -19.41 -8.00 14.68
CA ASN A 132 -20.29 -7.00 15.26
C ASN A 132 -19.55 -6.31 16.40
N ILE A 133 -19.03 -5.10 16.18
CA ILE A 133 -18.54 -4.25 17.28
C ILE A 133 -19.77 -3.57 17.85
N SER A 134 -20.52 -4.33 18.63
CA SER A 134 -21.51 -3.79 19.54
C SER A 134 -21.33 -4.50 20.88
N ARG A 135 -21.08 -3.67 21.90
CA ARG A 135 -21.07 -3.95 23.34
C ARG A 135 -20.04 -4.95 23.87
N ARG A 136 -19.22 -4.44 24.79
CA ARG A 136 -19.26 -4.87 26.19
C ARG A 136 -18.75 -3.73 27.08
N GLU A 137 -19.70 -3.09 27.75
CA GLU A 137 -19.60 -2.74 29.17
C GLU A 137 -19.45 -4.02 30.00
#